data_AF-A0A965RW86-F1
#
_entry.id   AF-A0A965RW86-F1
#
_cell.length_a   1.000
_cell.length_b   1.000
_cell.length_c   1.000
_cell.angle_alpha   90.00
_cell.angle_beta   90.00
_cell.angle_gamma   90.00
#
_symmetry.space_group_name_H-M   'P 1'
#
loop_
_entity.id
_entity.type
_entity.pdbx_description
1 polymer ?
#
loop_
_entity_poly.entity_id
_entity_poly.type
_entity_poly.pdbx_seq_one_letter_code
_entity_poly.pdbx_strand_id
1 'polypeptide(L)'
;MLKGIVFSVLVYLLYSRLHKLNWSENQFKNFDVIPFILCFLLVPLNWYLEWIKWELLVKSINEENNPNKLAAFVSGIVSSFLTPAFSGNFLGRIIYFESNKRWKLTVYSMVANFSQFAISMVFGALAGIVLLQEKTYYFGKNSSWIFGLVAISSVLIYFFGETFAAPVKIQRIQSMVLLVKKGPSRIKIIGFSFLRYLVFLLQFSLALSVFGVHFEWISILWIALVYMAVTLTPSLFFGKIVMRESIAVSILSLAGIAT
;
A
#
# COMPACT_ATOMS: atom_id res chain seq x y z
N MET A 1 20.91 -1.26 -18.70
CA MET A 1 20.90 -2.70 -19.04
C MET A 1 20.17 -3.56 -18.02
N LEU A 2 20.55 -3.61 -16.73
CA LEU A 2 19.90 -4.48 -15.73
C LEU A 2 18.38 -4.30 -15.60
N LYS A 3 17.89 -3.06 -15.64
CA LYS A 3 16.44 -2.74 -15.55
C LYS A 3 15.62 -3.26 -16.74
N GLY A 4 16.21 -3.27 -17.94
CA GLY A 4 15.58 -3.81 -19.14
C GLY A 4 15.54 -5.33 -19.11
N ILE A 5 16.62 -5.97 -18.64
CA ILE A 5 16.72 -7.42 -18.50
C ILE A 5 15.69 -7.93 -17.48
N VAL A 6 15.58 -7.29 -16.31
CA VAL A 6 14.59 -7.67 -15.29
C VAL A 6 13.16 -7.49 -15.83
N PHE A 7 12.89 -6.41 -16.55
CA PHE A 7 11.57 -6.19 -17.17
C PHE A 7 11.25 -7.26 -18.24
N SER A 8 12.19 -7.57 -19.14
CA SER A 8 12.00 -8.60 -20.16
C SER A 8 11.83 -10.00 -19.56
N VAL A 9 12.56 -10.32 -18.49
CA VAL A 9 12.38 -11.57 -17.74
C VAL A 9 10.99 -11.62 -17.09
N LEU A 10 10.53 -10.52 -16.48
CA LEU A 10 9.19 -10.46 -15.89
C LEU A 10 8.07 -10.61 -16.93
N VAL A 11 8.21 -9.95 -18.09
CA VAL A 11 7.26 -10.09 -19.20
C VAL A 11 7.26 -11.52 -19.73
N TYR A 12 8.43 -12.16 -19.86
CA TYR A 12 8.54 -13.56 -20.27
C TYR A 12 7.93 -14.53 -19.24
N LEU A 13 8.14 -14.29 -17.94
CA LEU A 13 7.53 -15.08 -16.86
C LEU A 13 6.02 -14.93 -16.83
N LEU A 14 5.50 -13.72 -17.06
CA LEU A 14 4.07 -13.48 -17.14
C LEU A 14 3.45 -14.10 -18.40
N TYR A 15 4.10 -13.95 -19.56
CA TYR A 15 3.70 -14.60 -20.82
C TYR A 15 3.65 -16.12 -20.68
N SER A 16 4.70 -16.73 -20.11
CA SER A 16 4.76 -18.18 -19.91
C SER A 16 3.75 -18.70 -18.87
N ARG A 17 3.30 -17.87 -17.91
CA ARG A 17 2.17 -18.21 -17.03
C ARG A 17 0.83 -18.07 -17.75
N LEU A 18 0.60 -16.97 -18.49
CA LEU A 18 -0.65 -16.74 -19.23
C LEU A 18 -0.87 -17.74 -20.37
N HIS A 19 0.20 -18.22 -21.01
CA HIS A 19 0.12 -19.22 -22.08
C HIS A 19 -0.11 -20.64 -21.54
N LYS A 20 0.18 -20.90 -20.27
CA LYS A 20 -0.14 -22.18 -19.60
C LYS A 20 -1.57 -22.21 -19.05
N LEU A 21 -2.22 -21.06 -18.94
CA LEU A 21 -3.62 -20.96 -18.59
C LEU A 21 -4.46 -21.36 -19.80
N ASN A 22 -5.20 -22.47 -19.69
CA ASN A 22 -6.27 -22.78 -20.63
C ASN A 22 -7.40 -21.78 -20.40
N TRP A 23 -7.49 -20.77 -21.27
CA TRP A 23 -8.57 -19.79 -21.32
C TRP A 23 -9.86 -20.49 -21.74
N SER A 24 -10.45 -21.28 -20.84
CA SER A 24 -11.75 -21.88 -21.06
C SER A 24 -12.83 -20.87 -20.67
N GLU A 25 -13.87 -20.73 -21.50
CA GLU A 25 -15.03 -19.86 -21.24
C GLU A 25 -15.72 -20.16 -19.89
N ASN A 26 -15.48 -21.34 -19.32
CA ASN A 26 -16.02 -21.75 -18.02
C ASN A 26 -15.47 -20.92 -16.83
N GLN A 27 -14.33 -20.23 -16.95
CA GLN A 27 -13.80 -19.41 -15.86
C GLN A 27 -14.66 -18.17 -15.57
N PHE A 28 -15.39 -17.67 -16.56
CA PHE A 28 -16.30 -16.52 -16.40
C PHE A 28 -17.75 -16.94 -16.09
N LYS A 29 -18.08 -18.24 -16.13
CA LYS A 29 -19.45 -18.70 -15.83
C LYS A 29 -19.87 -18.48 -14.37
N ASN A 30 -18.92 -18.41 -13.45
CA ASN A 30 -19.17 -18.16 -12.02
C ASN A 30 -18.94 -16.69 -11.63
N PHE A 31 -18.95 -15.76 -12.60
CA PHE A 31 -18.76 -14.34 -12.34
C PHE A 31 -19.97 -13.76 -11.60
N ASP A 32 -19.78 -13.40 -10.33
CA ASP A 32 -20.82 -12.70 -9.56
C ASP A 32 -20.72 -11.18 -9.76
N VAL A 33 -21.78 -10.62 -10.33
CA VAL A 33 -21.89 -9.20 -10.66
C VAL A 33 -22.05 -8.34 -9.41
N ILE A 34 -22.67 -8.86 -8.34
CA ILE A 34 -22.97 -8.06 -7.14
C ILE A 34 -21.67 -7.68 -6.39
N PRO A 35 -20.77 -8.62 -6.02
CA PRO A 35 -19.48 -8.28 -5.43
C PRO A 35 -18.62 -7.40 -6.32
N PHE A 36 -18.72 -7.55 -7.65
CA PHE A 36 -17.99 -6.73 -8.61
C PHE A 36 -18.43 -5.26 -8.53
N ILE A 37 -19.74 -4.99 -8.57
CA ILE A 37 -20.28 -3.63 -8.47
C ILE A 37 -19.90 -3.02 -7.11
N LEU A 38 -20.05 -3.77 -6.01
CA LEU A 38 -19.67 -3.30 -4.67
C LEU A 38 -18.17 -2.97 -4.59
N CYS A 39 -17.31 -3.82 -5.15
CA CYS A 39 -15.86 -3.59 -5.21
C CYS A 39 -15.54 -2.28 -5.96
N PHE A 40 -16.23 -2.04 -7.09
CA PHE A 40 -16.07 -0.82 -7.89
C PHE A 40 -16.53 0.44 -7.14
N LEU A 41 -17.68 0.38 -6.44
CA LEU A 41 -18.20 1.48 -5.63
C LEU A 41 -17.30 1.86 -4.44
N LEU A 42 -16.47 0.94 -3.96
CA LEU A 42 -15.48 1.22 -2.91
C LEU A 42 -14.28 2.03 -3.43
N VAL A 43 -14.03 2.10 -4.75
CA VAL A 43 -12.90 2.84 -5.31
C VAL A 43 -13.01 4.35 -5.03
N PRO A 44 -14.15 5.02 -5.29
CA PRO A 44 -14.36 6.42 -4.89
C PRO A 44 -14.21 6.67 -3.40
N LEU A 45 -14.75 5.77 -2.55
CA LEU A 45 -14.62 5.89 -1.10
C LEU A 45 -13.16 5.86 -0.67
N ASN A 46 -12.39 4.94 -1.25
CA ASN A 46 -10.96 4.87 -1.00
C ASN A 46 -10.28 6.18 -1.43
N TRP A 47 -10.51 6.67 -2.65
CA TRP A 47 -9.91 7.94 -3.09
C TRP A 47 -10.30 9.14 -2.22
N TYR A 48 -11.55 9.19 -1.75
CA TYR A 48 -12.02 10.20 -0.82
C TYR A 48 -11.26 10.19 0.51
N LEU A 49 -10.93 9.01 1.06
CA LEU A 49 -10.10 8.93 2.26
C LEU A 49 -8.64 9.40 2.02
N GLU A 50 -8.07 9.20 0.82
CA GLU A 50 -6.77 9.80 0.47
C GLU A 50 -6.90 11.32 0.37
N TRP A 51 -8.01 11.80 -0.20
CA TRP A 51 -8.31 13.20 -0.35
C TRP A 51 -8.36 13.91 1.01
N ILE A 52 -9.03 13.34 2.01
CA ILE A 52 -9.06 13.94 3.35
C ILE A 52 -7.65 14.05 3.95
N LYS A 53 -6.81 13.01 3.81
CA LYS A 53 -5.40 13.11 4.24
C LYS A 53 -4.68 14.22 3.49
N TRP A 54 -4.87 14.31 2.18
CA TRP A 54 -4.30 15.35 1.35
C TRP A 54 -4.71 16.75 1.80
N GLU A 55 -5.99 16.98 2.10
CA GLU A 55 -6.45 18.27 2.64
C GLU A 55 -5.80 18.62 3.98
N LEU A 56 -5.55 17.64 4.85
CA LEU A 56 -4.80 17.88 6.09
C LEU A 56 -3.36 18.36 5.80
N LEU A 57 -2.69 17.82 4.77
CA LEU A 57 -1.33 18.22 4.41
C LEU A 57 -1.30 19.63 3.80
N VAL A 58 -2.25 19.92 2.91
CA VAL A 58 -2.38 21.22 2.24
C VAL A 58 -2.73 22.32 3.25
N LYS A 59 -3.62 22.02 4.21
CA LYS A 59 -3.91 22.92 5.33
C LYS A 59 -2.67 23.21 6.18
N SER A 60 -1.81 22.21 6.42
CA SER A 60 -0.57 22.43 7.20
C SER A 60 0.49 23.30 6.52
N ILE A 61 0.31 23.63 5.23
CA ILE A 61 1.13 24.61 4.52
C ILE A 61 0.38 25.92 4.20
N ASN A 62 -0.80 26.13 4.80
CA ASN A 62 -1.68 27.29 4.61
C ASN A 62 -2.13 27.46 3.15
N GLU A 63 -2.52 26.38 2.51
CA GLU A 63 -2.95 26.35 1.10
C GLU A 63 -4.35 25.75 0.92
N GLU A 64 -5.19 25.72 1.96
CA GLU A 64 -6.53 25.09 1.90
C GLU A 64 -7.46 25.65 0.81
N ASN A 65 -7.28 26.93 0.47
CA ASN A 65 -8.04 27.65 -0.55
C ASN A 65 -7.37 27.63 -1.94
N ASN A 66 -6.27 26.90 -2.10
CA ASN A 66 -5.58 26.82 -3.38
C ASN A 66 -6.47 26.11 -4.42
N PRO A 67 -6.83 26.76 -5.54
CA PRO A 67 -7.71 26.16 -6.54
C PRO A 67 -7.07 24.94 -7.22
N ASN A 68 -5.74 24.85 -7.22
CA ASN A 68 -5.00 23.76 -7.83
C ASN A 68 -4.88 22.53 -6.92
N LYS A 69 -5.40 22.55 -5.68
CA LYS A 69 -5.25 21.41 -4.74
C LYS A 69 -5.85 20.11 -5.29
N LEU A 70 -6.93 20.19 -6.07
CA LEU A 70 -7.55 19.04 -6.73
C LEU A 70 -6.69 18.53 -7.90
N ALA A 71 -6.22 19.44 -8.77
CA ALA A 71 -5.34 19.10 -9.88
C ALA A 71 -4.03 18.45 -9.39
N ALA A 72 -3.46 18.99 -8.30
CA ALA A 72 -2.30 18.44 -7.62
C ALA A 72 -2.55 17.02 -7.07
N PHE A 73 -3.71 16.78 -6.46
CA PHE A 73 -4.09 15.47 -5.97
C PHE A 73 -4.19 14.43 -7.08
N VAL A 74 -4.93 14.75 -8.15
CA VAL A 74 -5.11 13.87 -9.31
C VAL A 74 -3.79 13.62 -10.03
N SER A 75 -2.97 14.66 -10.22
CA SER A 75 -1.62 14.52 -10.77
C SER A 75 -0.73 13.65 -9.89
N GLY A 76 -0.88 13.73 -8.57
CA GLY A 76 -0.26 12.80 -7.61
C GLY A 76 -0.62 11.34 -7.88
N ILE A 77 -1.91 11.05 -8.05
CA ILE A 77 -2.38 9.69 -8.37
C ILE A 77 -1.74 9.21 -9.69
N VAL A 78 -1.82 10.01 -10.76
CA VAL A 78 -1.27 9.66 -12.09
C VAL A 78 0.24 9.43 -12.03
N SER A 79 0.98 10.33 -11.39
CA SER A 79 2.43 10.18 -11.23
C SER A 79 2.79 8.94 -10.41
N SER A 80 2.01 8.56 -9.40
CA SER A 80 2.22 7.32 -8.64
C SER A 80 2.15 6.04 -9.49
N PHE A 81 1.33 6.04 -10.55
CA PHE A 81 1.27 4.95 -11.52
C PHE A 81 2.50 4.94 -12.43
N LEU A 82 2.91 6.11 -12.93
CA LEU A 82 3.98 6.24 -13.92
C LEU A 82 5.40 6.19 -13.33
N THR A 83 5.56 6.47 -12.04
CA THR A 83 6.89 6.53 -11.39
C THR A 83 7.09 5.45 -10.30
N PRO A 84 8.34 5.04 -10.01
CA PRO A 84 8.66 4.03 -8.99
C PRO A 84 8.04 4.31 -7.62
N ALA A 85 7.79 3.23 -6.86
CA ALA A 85 7.01 3.22 -5.62
C ALA A 85 7.37 4.28 -4.55
N PHE A 86 8.61 4.77 -4.54
CA PHE A 86 9.07 5.77 -3.57
C PHE A 86 8.95 7.23 -4.04
N SER A 87 8.88 7.47 -5.36
CA SER A 87 9.04 8.82 -5.93
C SER A 87 7.77 9.42 -6.53
N GLY A 88 6.78 8.59 -6.88
CA GLY A 88 5.72 9.04 -7.78
C GLY A 88 4.69 9.99 -7.16
N ASN A 89 4.12 9.64 -6.01
CA ASN A 89 3.02 10.40 -5.41
C ASN A 89 3.34 11.88 -5.16
N PHE A 90 4.59 12.22 -4.83
CA PHE A 90 4.95 13.60 -4.49
C PHE A 90 5.24 14.45 -5.72
N LEU A 91 5.79 13.89 -6.80
CA LEU A 91 6.21 14.68 -7.97
C LEU A 91 5.02 15.38 -8.62
N GLY A 92 3.91 14.68 -8.86
CA GLY A 92 2.70 15.29 -9.42
C GLY A 92 2.06 16.31 -8.47
N ARG A 93 2.11 16.06 -7.15
CA ARG A 93 1.50 16.94 -6.14
C ARG A 93 2.24 18.28 -5.99
N ILE A 94 3.57 18.30 -6.04
CA ILE A 94 4.35 19.50 -5.72
C ILE A 94 4.44 20.53 -6.85
N ILE A 95 4.21 20.13 -8.11
CA ILE A 95 4.38 21.01 -9.28
C ILE A 95 3.44 22.22 -9.22
N TYR A 96 2.25 22.05 -8.64
CA TYR A 96 1.21 23.07 -8.51
C TYR A 96 1.43 24.06 -7.36
N PHE A 97 2.50 23.91 -6.57
CA PHE A 97 2.80 24.77 -5.43
C PHE A 97 4.12 25.52 -5.64
N GLU A 98 4.23 26.68 -4.99
CA GLU A 98 5.45 27.49 -4.96
C GLU A 98 6.66 26.72 -4.43
N SER A 99 7.85 27.00 -4.96
CA SER A 99 9.10 26.29 -4.66
C SER A 99 9.45 26.24 -3.16
N ASN A 100 9.11 27.29 -2.41
CA ASN A 100 9.28 27.39 -0.95
C ASN A 100 8.43 26.37 -0.16
N LYS A 101 7.29 25.92 -0.70
CA LYS A 101 6.34 24.97 -0.07
C LYS A 101 6.57 23.53 -0.50
N ARG A 102 7.17 23.30 -1.68
CA ARG A 102 7.40 21.96 -2.26
C ARG A 102 8.11 21.00 -1.31
N TRP A 103 9.14 21.46 -0.59
CA TRP A 103 9.86 20.60 0.36
C TRP A 103 8.99 20.20 1.55
N LYS A 104 8.24 21.13 2.15
CA LYS A 104 7.31 20.84 3.24
C LYS A 104 6.26 19.81 2.81
N LEU A 105 5.65 20.04 1.65
CA LEU A 105 4.64 19.17 1.09
C LEU A 105 5.17 17.77 0.76
N THR A 106 6.42 17.67 0.31
CA THR A 106 7.12 16.39 0.10
C THR A 106 7.25 15.63 1.41
N VAL A 107 7.77 16.28 2.47
CA VAL A 107 7.95 15.66 3.78
C VAL A 107 6.60 15.23 4.38
N TYR A 108 5.57 16.07 4.31
CA TYR A 108 4.23 15.74 4.79
C TYR A 108 3.60 14.59 4.00
N SER A 109 3.83 14.53 2.68
CA SER A 109 3.39 13.40 1.86
C SER A 109 4.13 12.11 2.21
N MET A 110 5.42 12.18 2.58
CA MET A 110 6.18 11.03 3.07
C MET A 110 5.57 10.50 4.37
N VAL A 111 5.23 11.37 5.33
CA VAL A 111 4.55 10.96 6.57
C VAL A 111 3.19 10.31 6.27
N ALA A 112 2.40 10.87 5.37
CA ALA A 112 1.13 10.29 4.97
C ALA A 112 1.27 8.92 4.29
N ASN A 113 2.25 8.74 3.39
CA ASN A 113 2.53 7.45 2.76
C ASN A 113 3.05 6.44 3.78
N PHE A 114 3.94 6.86 4.68
CA PHE A 114 4.49 6.00 5.71
C PHE A 114 3.43 5.55 6.72
N SER A 115 2.38 6.34 6.97
CA SER A 115 1.23 5.88 7.77
C SER A 115 0.50 4.70 7.14
N GLN A 116 0.35 4.67 5.81
CA GLN A 116 -0.25 3.55 5.10
C GLN A 116 0.66 2.32 5.15
N PHE A 117 1.98 2.54 4.99
CA PHE A 117 2.98 1.49 5.15
C PHE A 117 2.93 0.86 6.55
N ALA A 118 2.93 1.69 7.60
CA ALA A 118 2.91 1.24 8.99
C ALA A 118 1.65 0.41 9.29
N ILE A 119 0.47 0.85 8.83
CA ILE A 119 -0.77 0.08 8.97
C ILE A 119 -0.66 -1.28 8.28
N SER A 120 -0.19 -1.33 7.02
CA SER A 120 0.00 -2.61 6.32
C SER A 120 0.96 -3.55 7.05
N MET A 121 2.07 -3.04 7.59
CA MET A 121 3.02 -3.84 8.35
C MET A 121 2.41 -4.37 9.65
N VAL A 122 1.71 -3.53 10.41
CA VAL A 122 1.12 -3.92 11.69
C VAL A 122 0.06 -5.01 11.48
N PHE A 123 -0.90 -4.79 10.60
CA PHE A 123 -2.00 -5.74 10.43
C PHE A 123 -1.57 -7.02 9.71
N GLY A 124 -0.66 -6.94 8.73
CA GLY A 124 -0.11 -8.14 8.11
C GLY A 124 0.79 -8.94 9.05
N ALA A 125 1.51 -8.28 9.96
CA ALA A 125 2.29 -8.97 10.97
C ALA A 125 1.41 -9.64 12.03
N LEU A 126 0.35 -8.96 12.49
CA LEU A 126 -0.65 -9.57 13.38
C LEU A 126 -1.32 -10.78 12.72
N ALA A 127 -1.70 -10.66 11.44
CA ALA A 127 -2.23 -11.79 10.67
C ALA A 127 -1.23 -12.94 10.57
N GLY A 128 0.04 -12.63 10.30
CA GLY A 128 1.13 -13.61 10.33
C GLY A 128 1.20 -14.34 11.68
N ILE A 129 1.22 -13.62 12.80
CA ILE A 129 1.26 -14.23 14.15
C ILE A 129 0.10 -15.21 14.37
N VAL A 130 -1.12 -14.83 13.98
CA VAL A 130 -2.30 -15.70 14.14
C VAL A 130 -2.19 -16.93 13.24
N LEU A 131 -1.81 -16.76 11.97
CA LEU A 131 -1.63 -17.86 11.02
C LEU A 131 -0.51 -18.83 11.42
N LEU A 132 0.52 -18.36 12.13
CA LEU A 132 1.59 -19.20 12.69
C LEU A 132 1.13 -20.09 13.86
N GLN A 133 0.05 -19.70 14.55
CA GLN A 133 -0.49 -20.46 15.68
C GLN A 133 -1.45 -21.57 15.23
N GLU A 134 -2.05 -21.40 14.05
CA GLU A 134 -2.82 -22.45 13.36
C GLU A 134 -1.88 -23.62 13.00
N LYS A 135 -2.17 -24.82 13.51
CA LYS A 135 -1.33 -26.03 13.37
C LYS A 135 -1.18 -26.54 11.92
N THR A 136 -1.86 -25.91 10.97
CA THR A 136 -1.98 -26.32 9.57
C THR A 136 -0.88 -25.73 8.68
N TYR A 137 -0.15 -24.69 9.11
CA TYR A 137 0.81 -23.99 8.25
C TYR A 137 2.26 -24.15 8.72
N TYR A 138 3.14 -24.59 7.80
CA TYR A 138 4.53 -25.03 8.00
C TYR A 138 5.55 -23.90 8.31
N PHE A 139 5.17 -22.88 9.05
CA PHE A 139 6.15 -21.90 9.52
C PHE A 139 6.61 -22.28 10.92
N GLY A 140 7.93 -22.38 11.12
CA GLY A 140 8.50 -22.74 12.42
C GLY A 140 7.96 -21.84 13.53
N LYS A 141 7.44 -22.46 14.60
CA LYS A 141 6.87 -21.82 15.80
C LYS A 141 7.75 -20.71 16.42
N ASN A 142 9.05 -20.76 16.14
CA ASN A 142 10.06 -19.78 16.54
C ASN A 142 10.16 -18.52 15.65
N SER A 143 9.25 -18.28 14.69
CA SER A 143 9.31 -17.10 13.81
C SER A 143 8.33 -15.98 14.18
N SER A 144 7.42 -16.21 15.13
CA SER A 144 6.39 -15.24 15.55
C SER A 144 6.96 -13.95 16.13
N TRP A 145 8.12 -14.00 16.78
CA TRP A 145 8.79 -12.82 17.33
C TRP A 145 9.23 -11.84 16.24
N ILE A 146 9.52 -12.32 15.01
CA ILE A 146 9.90 -11.46 13.88
C ILE A 146 8.71 -10.57 13.49
N PHE A 147 7.51 -11.16 13.38
CA PHE A 147 6.30 -10.41 13.10
C PHE A 147 5.98 -9.42 14.21
N GLY A 148 6.15 -9.82 15.48
CA GLY A 148 6.01 -8.91 16.62
C GLY A 148 6.97 -7.71 16.53
N LEU A 149 8.24 -7.97 16.20
CA LEU A 149 9.25 -6.93 16.01
C LEU A 149 8.90 -5.99 14.84
N VAL A 150 8.40 -6.52 13.72
CA VAL A 150 7.97 -5.73 12.56
C VAL A 150 6.80 -4.81 12.92
N ALA A 151 5.79 -5.33 13.64
CA ALA A 151 4.65 -4.53 14.07
C ALA A 151 5.09 -3.39 15.02
N ILE A 152 5.86 -3.72 16.06
CA ILE A 152 6.34 -2.75 17.05
C ILE A 152 7.24 -1.70 16.40
N SER A 153 8.23 -2.12 15.60
CA SER A 153 9.14 -1.20 14.91
C SER A 153 8.40 -0.27 13.95
N SER A 154 7.38 -0.76 13.24
CA SER A 154 6.56 0.07 12.35
C SER A 154 5.84 1.19 13.09
N VAL A 155 5.26 0.89 14.26
CA VAL A 155 4.61 1.88 15.12
C VAL A 155 5.64 2.86 15.68
N LEU A 156 6.76 2.37 16.21
CA LEU A 156 7.81 3.20 16.79
C LEU A 156 8.43 4.15 15.76
N ILE A 157 8.73 3.67 14.56
CA ILE A 157 9.30 4.50 13.49
C ILE A 157 8.27 5.56 13.04
N TYR A 158 6.98 5.24 12.99
CA TYR A 158 5.96 6.21 12.57
C TYR A 158 5.80 7.37 13.58
N PHE A 159 5.75 7.05 14.87
CA PHE A 159 5.53 8.06 15.92
C PHE A 159 6.81 8.73 16.42
N PHE A 160 7.96 8.06 16.33
CA PHE A 160 9.23 8.52 16.92
C PHE A 160 10.41 8.48 15.95
N GLY A 161 10.20 8.20 14.67
CA GLY A 161 11.25 8.11 13.64
C GLY A 161 12.13 9.36 13.56
N GLU A 162 11.56 10.54 13.80
CA GLU A 162 12.31 11.79 13.81
C GLU A 162 13.30 11.90 14.97
N THR A 163 13.06 11.21 16.09
CA THR A 163 13.97 11.18 17.25
C THR A 163 15.21 10.35 16.90
N PHE A 164 15.04 9.24 16.18
CA PHE A 164 16.15 8.43 15.68
C PHE A 164 16.94 9.15 14.58
N ALA A 165 16.28 9.98 13.77
CA ALA A 165 16.93 10.75 12.71
C ALA A 165 17.61 12.04 13.20
N ALA A 166 17.25 12.57 14.37
CA ALA A 166 17.75 13.83 14.91
C ALA A 166 19.29 13.92 15.08
N PRO A 167 20.01 12.85 15.48
CA PRO A 167 21.47 12.88 15.61
C PRO A 167 22.21 13.03 14.28
N VAL A 168 21.55 12.76 13.14
CA VAL A 168 22.18 12.78 11.83
C VAL A 168 22.39 14.24 11.36
N LYS A 169 23.65 14.68 11.31
CA LYS A 169 24.06 16.07 11.00
C LYS A 169 24.04 16.40 9.49
N ILE A 170 23.01 15.94 8.78
CA ILE A 170 22.78 16.29 7.37
C ILE A 170 21.68 17.35 7.33
N GLN A 171 21.97 18.51 6.75
CA GLN A 171 21.04 19.67 6.71
C GLN A 171 19.63 19.28 6.26
N ARG A 172 19.54 18.45 5.20
CA ARG A 172 18.26 17.98 4.66
C ARG A 172 17.49 17.10 5.65
N ILE A 173 18.17 16.24 6.41
CA ILE A 173 17.54 15.38 7.43
C ILE A 173 17.08 16.23 8.63
N GLN A 174 17.91 17.18 9.08
CA GLN A 174 17.52 18.09 10.16
C GLN A 174 16.29 18.92 9.78
N SER A 175 16.23 19.40 8.54
CA SER A 175 15.03 20.09 8.03
C SER A 175 13.80 19.19 8.03
N MET A 176 13.95 17.91 7.65
CA MET A 176 12.86 16.94 7.68
C MET A 176 12.38 16.67 9.11
N VAL A 177 13.29 16.44 10.06
CA VAL A 177 12.98 16.24 11.48
C VAL A 177 12.16 17.41 12.04
N LEU A 178 12.59 18.65 11.77
CA LEU A 178 11.87 19.85 12.21
C LEU A 178 10.47 19.94 11.61
N LEU A 179 10.33 19.62 10.32
CA LEU A 179 9.04 19.64 9.63
C LEU A 179 8.11 18.54 10.15
N VAL A 180 8.61 17.33 10.36
CA VAL A 180 7.84 16.18 10.88
C VAL A 180 7.32 16.44 12.30
N LYS A 181 8.09 17.15 13.14
CA LYS A 181 7.64 17.60 14.48
C LYS A 181 6.53 18.66 14.42
N LYS A 182 6.63 19.60 13.48
CA LYS A 182 5.64 20.68 13.29
C LYS A 182 4.49 20.32 12.34
N GLY A 183 4.46 19.09 11.85
CA GLY A 183 3.58 18.65 10.78
C GLY A 183 2.12 18.49 11.20
N PRO A 184 1.27 18.05 10.26
CA PRO A 184 -0.13 17.75 10.53
C PRO A 184 -0.30 16.60 11.55
N SER A 185 -1.49 16.49 12.14
CA SER A 185 -1.80 15.49 13.16
C SER A 185 -1.59 14.06 12.64
N ARG A 186 -0.57 13.37 13.17
CA ARG A 186 -0.25 11.97 12.83
C ARG A 186 -1.37 11.01 13.21
N ILE A 187 -2.06 11.27 14.31
CA ILE A 187 -3.20 10.45 14.77
C ILE A 187 -4.34 10.49 13.75
N LYS A 188 -4.67 11.67 13.23
CA LYS A 188 -5.69 11.78 12.16
C LYS A 188 -5.24 11.07 10.89
N ILE A 189 -3.99 11.28 10.48
CA ILE A 189 -3.43 10.68 9.26
C ILE A 189 -3.43 9.15 9.33
N ILE A 190 -2.94 8.57 10.44
CA ILE A 190 -2.91 7.12 10.60
C ILE A 190 -4.32 6.54 10.74
N GLY A 191 -5.26 7.26 11.37
CA GLY A 191 -6.67 6.89 11.43
C GLY A 191 -7.31 6.77 10.05
N PHE A 192 -7.10 7.76 9.17
CA PHE A 192 -7.57 7.68 7.78
C PHE A 192 -6.85 6.58 6.98
N SER A 193 -5.56 6.33 7.22
CA SER A 193 -4.85 5.22 6.59
C SER A 193 -5.34 3.85 7.06
N PHE A 194 -5.78 3.74 8.31
CA PHE A 194 -6.47 2.55 8.84
C PHE A 194 -7.82 2.34 8.17
N LEU A 195 -8.66 3.38 8.06
CA LEU A 195 -9.94 3.27 7.34
C LEU A 195 -9.74 2.85 5.88
N ARG A 196 -8.73 3.42 5.20
CA ARG A 196 -8.36 2.99 3.84
C ARG A 196 -7.96 1.51 3.78
N TYR A 197 -7.19 1.06 4.77
CA TYR A 197 -6.78 -0.34 4.86
C TYR A 197 -7.98 -1.28 5.00
N LEU A 198 -8.99 -0.93 5.81
CA LEU A 198 -10.23 -1.69 5.89
C LEU A 198 -10.99 -1.73 4.55
N VAL A 199 -11.07 -0.60 3.85
CA VAL A 199 -11.65 -0.55 2.49
C VAL A 199 -10.88 -1.44 1.53
N PHE A 200 -9.54 -1.44 1.59
CA PHE A 200 -8.71 -2.33 0.78
C PHE A 200 -8.94 -3.80 1.08
N LEU A 201 -8.99 -4.19 2.35
CA LEU A 201 -9.33 -5.57 2.74
C LEU A 201 -10.67 -5.98 2.16
N LEU A 202 -11.70 -5.14 2.33
CA LEU A 202 -13.04 -5.41 1.81
C LEU A 202 -13.05 -5.51 0.28
N GLN A 203 -12.35 -4.62 -0.42
CA GLN A 203 -12.22 -4.66 -1.89
C GLN A 203 -11.57 -5.96 -2.36
N PHE A 204 -10.50 -6.39 -1.70
CA PHE A 204 -9.82 -7.63 -2.05
C PHE A 204 -10.70 -8.85 -1.78
N SER A 205 -11.40 -8.88 -0.65
CA SER A 205 -12.36 -9.93 -0.31
C SER A 205 -13.46 -10.04 -1.37
N LEU A 206 -14.09 -8.92 -1.74
CA LEU A 206 -15.11 -8.88 -2.78
C LEU A 206 -14.54 -9.33 -4.14
N ALA A 207 -13.32 -8.92 -4.48
CA ALA A 207 -12.67 -9.33 -5.72
C ALA A 207 -12.45 -10.85 -5.81
N LEU A 208 -12.18 -11.53 -4.69
CA LEU A 208 -12.13 -12.99 -4.65
C LEU A 208 -13.54 -13.61 -4.77
N SER A 209 -14.54 -13.01 -4.11
CA SER A 209 -15.93 -13.48 -4.18
C SER A 209 -16.53 -13.40 -5.59
N VAL A 210 -16.08 -12.45 -6.43
CA VAL A 210 -16.48 -12.37 -7.85
C VAL A 210 -16.22 -13.69 -8.59
N PHE A 211 -15.18 -14.43 -8.21
CA PHE A 211 -14.80 -15.69 -8.84
C PHE A 211 -15.33 -16.94 -8.10
N GLY A 212 -16.28 -16.76 -7.18
CA GLY A 212 -16.91 -17.87 -6.46
C GLY A 212 -16.07 -18.49 -5.35
N VAL A 213 -15.03 -17.78 -4.87
CA VAL A 213 -14.21 -18.24 -3.74
C VAL A 213 -15.02 -18.14 -2.44
N HIS A 214 -15.22 -19.28 -1.76
CA HIS A 214 -15.86 -19.32 -0.45
C HIS A 214 -15.00 -18.56 0.59
N PHE A 215 -15.65 -17.65 1.30
CA PHE A 215 -14.96 -16.70 2.17
C PHE A 215 -15.11 -17.10 3.65
N GLU A 216 -13.99 -17.40 4.28
CA GLU A 216 -13.91 -17.61 5.73
C GLU A 216 -13.17 -16.45 6.40
N TRP A 217 -13.35 -16.28 7.71
CA TRP A 217 -12.65 -15.23 8.45
C TRP A 217 -11.13 -15.34 8.34
N ILE A 218 -10.59 -16.56 8.20
CA ILE A 218 -9.17 -16.82 7.99
C ILE A 218 -8.64 -16.22 6.67
N SER A 219 -9.49 -16.10 5.64
CA SER A 219 -9.12 -15.50 4.36
C SER A 219 -8.72 -14.04 4.51
N ILE A 220 -9.31 -13.30 5.47
CA ILE A 220 -8.93 -11.92 5.78
C ILE A 220 -7.47 -11.84 6.24
N LEU A 221 -7.02 -12.80 7.06
CA LEU A 221 -5.64 -12.85 7.55
C LEU A 221 -4.65 -13.07 6.40
N TRP A 222 -4.98 -13.97 5.48
CA TRP A 222 -4.17 -14.19 4.27
C TRP A 222 -4.11 -12.95 3.38
N ILE A 223 -5.23 -12.26 3.18
CA ILE A 223 -5.28 -11.00 2.43
C ILE A 223 -4.43 -9.92 3.13
N ALA A 224 -4.50 -9.82 4.46
CA ALA A 224 -3.67 -8.90 5.24
C ALA A 224 -2.16 -9.18 5.06
N LEU A 225 -1.78 -10.46 5.02
CA LEU A 225 -0.41 -10.90 4.75
C LEU A 225 0.03 -10.55 3.32
N VAL A 226 -0.85 -10.75 2.32
CA VAL A 226 -0.63 -10.30 0.93
C VAL A 226 -0.35 -8.79 0.90
N TYR A 227 -1.17 -7.99 1.58
CA TYR A 227 -0.97 -6.54 1.61
C TYR A 227 0.37 -6.14 2.21
N MET A 228 0.81 -6.79 3.28
CA MET A 228 2.13 -6.53 3.86
C MET A 228 3.25 -6.91 2.89
N ALA A 229 3.21 -8.10 2.29
CA ALA A 229 4.23 -8.56 1.34
C ALA A 229 4.32 -7.66 0.10
N VAL A 230 3.15 -7.26 -0.45
CA VAL A 230 3.05 -6.30 -1.55
C VAL A 230 3.65 -4.95 -1.15
N THR A 231 3.39 -4.49 0.06
CA THR A 231 3.86 -3.20 0.55
C THR A 231 5.37 -3.18 0.77
N LEU A 232 5.98 -4.30 1.19
CA LEU A 232 7.44 -4.45 1.32
C LEU A 232 8.15 -4.48 -0.03
N THR A 233 7.45 -4.87 -1.09
CA THR A 233 8.07 -5.16 -2.37
C THR A 233 8.38 -3.87 -3.15
N PRO A 234 9.66 -3.54 -3.38
CA PRO A 234 10.04 -2.40 -4.19
C PRO A 234 9.63 -2.69 -5.63
N SER A 235 8.87 -1.79 -6.22
CA SER A 235 8.25 -2.07 -7.50
C SER A 235 8.42 -0.91 -8.49
N LEU A 236 8.84 -1.25 -9.71
CA LEU A 236 9.19 -0.34 -10.80
C LEU A 236 8.07 -0.33 -11.84
N PHE A 237 7.58 0.85 -12.23
CA PHE A 237 6.65 1.06 -13.36
C PHE A 237 5.50 0.02 -13.41
N PHE A 238 5.45 -0.80 -14.47
CA PHE A 238 4.47 -1.87 -14.69
C PHE A 238 4.77 -3.17 -13.93
N GLY A 239 6.01 -3.37 -13.47
CA GLY A 239 6.37 -4.47 -12.57
C GLY A 239 5.58 -4.43 -11.26
N LYS A 240 5.01 -3.27 -10.88
CA LYS A 240 4.09 -3.15 -9.75
C LYS A 240 2.89 -4.10 -9.85
N ILE A 241 2.29 -4.22 -11.04
CA ILE A 241 1.09 -5.04 -11.23
C ILE A 241 1.47 -6.53 -11.18
N VAL A 242 2.49 -6.90 -11.95
CA VAL A 242 2.99 -8.28 -12.04
C VAL A 242 3.46 -8.82 -10.68
N MET A 243 4.21 -8.01 -9.93
CA MET A 243 4.67 -8.41 -8.60
C MET A 243 3.51 -8.54 -7.62
N ARG A 244 2.53 -7.64 -7.66
CA ARG A 244 1.34 -7.71 -6.79
C ARG A 244 0.57 -9.00 -7.03
N GLU A 245 0.32 -9.33 -8.29
CA GLU A 245 -0.36 -10.55 -8.68
C GLU A 245 0.45 -11.79 -8.27
N SER A 246 1.74 -11.82 -8.59
CA SER A 246 2.61 -12.96 -8.27
C SER A 246 2.67 -13.23 -6.76
N ILE A 247 2.78 -12.18 -5.94
CA ILE A 247 2.79 -12.29 -4.47
C ILE A 247 1.42 -12.76 -3.96
N ALA A 248 0.33 -12.16 -4.47
CA ALA A 248 -1.02 -12.56 -4.09
C ALA A 248 -1.28 -14.04 -4.38
N VAL A 249 -1.00 -14.49 -5.60
CA VAL A 249 -1.15 -15.91 -5.98
C VAL A 249 -0.27 -16.81 -5.11
N SER A 250 0.99 -16.45 -4.89
CA SER A 250 1.92 -17.29 -4.10
C SER A 250 1.48 -17.45 -2.65
N ILE A 251 0.93 -16.39 -2.03
CA ILE A 251 0.46 -16.44 -0.64
C ILE A 251 -0.92 -17.11 -0.56
N LEU A 252 -1.83 -16.81 -1.48
CA LEU A 252 -3.16 -17.43 -1.51
C LEU A 252 -3.12 -18.90 -1.90
N SER A 253 -2.11 -19.35 -2.65
CA SER A 253 -1.90 -20.78 -2.91
C SER A 253 -1.47 -21.54 -1.66
N LEU A 254 -0.71 -20.91 -0.76
CA LEU A 254 -0.41 -21.50 0.55
C LEU A 254 -1.67 -21.64 1.42
N ALA A 255 -2.64 -20.75 1.23
CA ALA A 255 -3.94 -20.80 1.89
C ALA A 255 -4.92 -21.82 1.25
N GLY A 256 -4.56 -22.44 0.11
CA GLY A 256 -5.47 -23.26 -0.68
C GLY A 256 -6.58 -22.48 -1.39
N ILE A 257 -6.46 -21.14 -1.47
CA ILE A 257 -7.46 -20.23 -2.04
C ILE A 257 -7.23 -20.00 -3.55
N ALA A 258 -5.97 -20.03 -4.00
CA ALA A 258 -5.60 -19.87 -5.41
C ALA A 258 -4.86 -21.13 -5.91
N THR A 259 -5.37 -21.76 -6.97
CA THR A 259 -4.71 -22.87 -7.70
C THR A 259 -4.29 -22.46 -9.09
#